data_AF-A0AAN7X190-F1
#
_entry.id   AF-A0AAN7X190-F1
#
_cell.length_a   1.000
_cell.length_b   1.000
_cell.length_c   1.000
_cell.angle_alpha   90.00
_cell.angle_beta   90.00
_cell.angle_gamma   90.00
#
_symmetry.space_group_name_H-M   'P 1'
#
loop_
_entity.id
_entity.type
_entity.pdbx_description
1 polymer ?
#
loop_
_entity_poly.entity_id
_entity_poly.type
_entity_poly.pdbx_seq_one_letter_code
_entity_poly.pdbx_strand_id
1 'polypeptide(L)'
;MCLHWLAQCFWNYLDWTEICHYVSTCVLMGPDYQVYMCVAVFKHLQPDILQHTQSQELQVYLKEEPIRGFKVSDYMELMEGLEHSYRHIVLTDMKTIRNPVA
;
A
#
# COMPACT_ATOMS: atom_id res chain seq x y z
N MET A 1 -10.75 -0.66 1.12
CA MET A 1 -9.74 -1.29 0.25
C MET A 1 -8.39 -1.34 0.91
N CYS A 2 -7.65 -0.24 0.99
CA CYS A 2 -6.33 -0.21 1.64
C CYS A 2 -6.33 -0.81 3.04
N LEU A 3 -7.30 -0.46 3.89
CA LEU A 3 -7.43 -1.04 5.22
C LEU A 3 -7.58 -2.57 5.22
N HIS A 4 -8.26 -3.12 4.22
CA HIS A 4 -8.42 -4.57 4.09
C HIS A 4 -7.09 -5.24 3.69
N TRP A 5 -6.38 -4.67 2.71
CA TRP A 5 -5.04 -5.13 2.36
C TRP A 5 -4.08 -5.05 3.56
N LEU A 6 -4.04 -3.92 4.25
CA LEU A 6 -3.14 -3.69 5.38
C LEU A 6 -3.46 -4.59 6.58
N ALA A 7 -4.74 -4.76 6.93
CA ALA A 7 -5.16 -5.63 8.03
C ALA A 7 -4.74 -7.10 7.82
N GLN A 8 -4.58 -7.51 6.56
CA GLN A 8 -4.15 -8.86 6.20
C GLN A 8 -2.70 -8.91 5.71
N CYS A 9 -1.92 -7.82 5.85
CA CYS A 9 -0.56 -7.73 5.32
C CYS A 9 -0.46 -8.16 3.83
N PHE A 10 -1.47 -7.81 3.03
CA PHE A 10 -1.62 -8.19 1.62
C PHE A 10 -1.70 -9.70 1.35
N TRP A 11 -2.06 -10.50 2.36
CA TRP A 11 -2.30 -11.92 2.20
C TRP A 11 -3.37 -12.20 1.13
N ASN A 12 -3.14 -13.20 0.28
CA ASN A 12 -3.89 -13.52 -0.95
C ASN A 12 -3.78 -12.52 -2.11
N TYR A 13 -3.14 -11.36 -1.93
CA TYR A 13 -2.97 -10.37 -3.00
C TYR A 13 -1.55 -10.36 -3.56
N LEU A 14 -0.54 -10.47 -2.70
CA LEU A 14 0.87 -10.42 -3.09
C LEU A 14 1.53 -11.79 -2.99
N ASP A 15 2.55 -11.99 -3.81
CA ASP A 15 3.46 -13.12 -3.67
C ASP A 15 4.16 -13.07 -2.30
N TRP A 16 4.47 -14.25 -1.75
CA TRP A 16 5.05 -14.36 -0.40
C TRP A 16 6.32 -13.51 -0.22
N THR A 17 7.18 -13.48 -1.24
CA THR A 17 8.40 -12.66 -1.25
C THR A 17 8.07 -11.17 -1.04
N GLU A 18 7.02 -10.67 -1.70
CA GLU A 18 6.62 -9.26 -1.60
C GLU A 18 5.90 -8.94 -0.29
N ILE A 19 5.21 -9.91 0.32
CA ILE A 19 4.73 -9.80 1.70
C ILE A 19 5.91 -9.66 2.66
N CYS A 20 6.95 -10.47 2.51
CA CYS A 20 8.17 -10.36 3.32
C CYS A 20 8.86 -8.99 3.12
N HIS A 21 8.95 -8.50 1.88
CA HIS A 21 9.48 -7.17 1.60
C HIS A 21 8.63 -6.08 2.24
N TYR A 22 7.30 -6.13 2.11
CA TYR A 22 6.38 -5.19 2.76
C TYR A 22 6.59 -5.09 4.27
N VAL A 23 6.62 -6.24 4.96
CA VAL A 23 6.84 -6.28 6.41
C VAL A 23 8.21 -5.73 6.77
N SER A 24 9.26 -6.13 6.02
CA SER A 24 10.63 -5.65 6.23
C SER A 24 10.72 -4.14 6.06
N THR A 25 10.14 -3.58 5.01
CA THR A 25 10.07 -2.14 4.74
C THR A 25 9.37 -1.40 5.89
N CYS A 26 8.23 -1.89 6.37
CA CYS A 26 7.53 -1.24 7.49
C CYS A 26 8.34 -1.27 8.80
N VAL A 27 9.06 -2.37 9.06
CA VAL A 27 9.89 -2.51 10.27
C VAL A 27 11.14 -1.64 10.20
N LEU A 28 11.81 -1.60 9.04
CA LEU A 28 13.08 -0.91 8.86
C LEU A 28 12.90 0.59 8.63
N MET A 29 11.90 0.98 7.83
CA MET A 29 11.73 2.36 7.37
C MET A 29 10.65 3.12 8.12
N GLY A 30 9.77 2.42 8.85
CA GLY A 30 8.73 3.00 9.71
C GLY A 30 7.31 2.68 9.26
N PRO A 31 6.31 2.84 10.16
CA PRO A 31 4.94 2.41 9.90
C PRO A 31 4.22 3.24 8.83
N ASP A 32 4.67 4.47 8.57
CA ASP A 32 4.18 5.34 7.51
C ASP A 32 4.35 4.74 6.11
N TYR A 33 5.31 3.83 5.92
CA TYR A 33 5.47 3.06 4.68
C TYR A 33 4.27 2.17 4.35
N GLN A 34 3.40 1.86 5.30
CA GLN A 34 2.12 1.18 5.00
C GLN A 34 1.26 2.00 4.03
N VAL A 35 1.26 3.33 4.18
CA VAL A 35 0.51 4.23 3.29
C VAL A 35 1.20 4.32 1.93
N TYR A 36 2.53 4.45 1.93
CA TYR A 36 3.30 4.56 0.68
C TYR A 36 3.23 3.29 -0.16
N MET A 37 3.17 2.13 0.48
CA MET A 37 2.91 0.84 -0.17
C MET A 37 1.55 0.79 -0.85
N CYS A 38 0.49 1.31 -0.21
CA CYS A 38 -0.82 1.42 -0.88
C CYS A 38 -0.74 2.31 -2.13
N VAL A 39 -0.01 3.42 -2.06
CA VAL A 39 0.19 4.31 -3.22
C VAL A 39 0.98 3.61 -4.33
N ALA A 40 2.03 2.87 -3.99
CA ALA A 40 2.82 2.07 -4.94
C ALA A 40 1.95 1.00 -5.64
N VAL A 41 1.11 0.30 -4.88
CA VAL A 41 0.15 -0.68 -5.43
C VAL A 41 -0.83 0.00 -6.39
N PHE A 42 -1.38 1.16 -6.05
CA PHE A 42 -2.26 1.89 -6.98
C PHE A 42 -1.53 2.35 -8.24
N LYS A 43 -0.26 2.76 -8.13
CA LYS A 43 0.54 3.12 -9.29
C LYS A 43 0.76 1.92 -10.20
N HIS A 44 1.02 0.74 -9.63
CA HIS A 44 1.16 -0.52 -10.37
C HIS A 44 -0.13 -0.88 -11.12
N LEU A 45 -1.26 -0.81 -10.42
CA LEU A 45 -2.57 -1.18 -10.95
C LEU A 45 -3.21 -0.10 -11.82
N GLN A 46 -2.54 1.03 -12.06
CA GLN A 46 -3.13 2.16 -12.79
C GLN A 46 -3.73 1.77 -14.16
N PRO A 47 -3.07 0.93 -14.99
CA PRO A 47 -3.66 0.50 -16.26
C PRO A 47 -4.96 -0.30 -16.07
N ASP A 48 -4.96 -1.26 -15.15
CA ASP A 48 -6.11 -2.11 -14.86
C ASP A 48 -7.26 -1.30 -14.25
N ILE A 49 -6.96 -0.36 -13.36
CA ILE A 49 -7.94 0.54 -12.75
C ILE A 49 -8.67 1.33 -13.83
N LEU A 50 -7.94 1.90 -14.81
CA LEU A 50 -8.53 2.66 -15.90
C LEU A 50 -9.43 1.78 -16.79
N GLN A 51 -9.06 0.53 -17.01
CA GLN A 51 -9.86 -0.44 -17.76
C GLN A 51 -11.13 -0.84 -17.00
N HIS A 52 -11.02 -1.26 -15.76
CA HIS A 52 -12.13 -1.77 -14.95
C HIS A 52 -13.08 -0.68 -14.42
N THR A 53 -12.67 0.59 -14.45
CA THR A 53 -13.59 1.71 -14.19
C THR A 53 -14.69 1.78 -15.25
N GLN A 54 -14.36 1.44 -16.51
CA GLN A 54 -15.33 1.48 -17.61
C GLN A 54 -16.33 0.31 -17.56
N SER A 55 -15.93 -0.84 -17.00
CA SER A 55 -16.80 -2.02 -16.85
C SER A 55 -17.63 -2.04 -15.56
N GLN A 56 -17.48 -1.04 -14.67
CA GLN A 56 -18.10 -0.99 -13.34
C GLN A 56 -17.67 -2.14 -12.39
N GLU A 57 -16.61 -2.86 -12.70
CA GLU A 57 -16.12 -4.02 -11.91
C GLU A 57 -14.92 -3.69 -11.02
N LEU A 58 -14.47 -2.42 -11.03
CA LEU A 58 -13.27 -1.97 -10.32
C LEU A 58 -13.21 -2.39 -8.84
N GLN A 59 -14.34 -2.33 -8.14
CA GLN A 59 -14.41 -2.68 -6.72
C GLN A 59 -14.19 -4.17 -6.48
N VAL A 60 -14.69 -5.03 -7.37
CA VAL A 60 -14.51 -6.49 -7.28
C VAL A 60 -13.06 -6.82 -7.60
N TYR A 61 -12.53 -6.27 -8.68
CA TYR A 61 -11.13 -6.42 -9.07
C TYR A 61 -10.16 -6.10 -7.93
N LEU A 62 -10.28 -4.91 -7.30
CA LEU A 62 -9.40 -4.51 -6.19
C LEU A 62 -9.56 -5.36 -4.92
N LYS A 63 -10.69 -6.08 -4.75
CA LYS A 63 -11.03 -6.88 -3.55
C LYS A 63 -10.75 -8.36 -3.69
N GLU A 64 -10.68 -8.86 -4.91
CA GLU A 64 -10.73 -10.31 -5.13
C GLU A 64 -9.56 -10.80 -6.00
N GLU A 65 -9.02 -9.94 -6.87
CA GLU A 65 -7.93 -10.34 -7.75
C GLU A 65 -6.55 -10.18 -7.10
N PRO A 66 -5.64 -11.15 -7.32
CA PRO A 66 -4.25 -11.01 -6.90
C PRO A 66 -3.55 -9.90 -7.69
N ILE A 67 -2.66 -9.18 -7.02
CA ILE A 67 -1.87 -8.08 -7.58
C ILE A 67 -0.63 -8.67 -8.25
N ARG A 68 -0.81 -9.11 -9.50
CA ARG A 68 0.23 -9.84 -10.24
C ARG A 68 1.37 -8.92 -10.67
N GLY A 69 2.60 -9.42 -10.55
CA GLY A 69 3.80 -8.75 -11.05
C GLY A 69 4.20 -7.49 -10.28
N PHE A 70 3.55 -7.20 -9.14
CA PHE A 70 4.00 -6.14 -8.25
C PHE A 70 5.32 -6.55 -7.58
N LYS A 71 6.29 -5.63 -7.56
CA LYS A 71 7.56 -5.82 -6.84
C LYS A 71 7.85 -4.56 -6.03
N VAL A 72 8.07 -4.71 -4.73
CA VAL A 72 8.35 -3.59 -3.82
C VAL A 72 9.55 -2.79 -4.30
N SER A 73 10.59 -3.48 -4.77
CA SER A 73 11.83 -2.87 -5.28
C SER A 73 11.58 -1.82 -6.35
N ASP A 74 10.62 -2.07 -7.25
CA ASP A 74 10.36 -1.23 -8.42
C ASP A 74 9.73 0.12 -8.04
N TYR A 75 9.23 0.23 -6.80
CA TYR A 75 8.57 1.41 -6.26
C TYR A 75 9.32 2.04 -5.07
N MET A 76 10.52 1.57 -4.72
CA MET A 76 11.29 2.11 -3.59
C MET A 76 11.58 3.60 -3.74
N GLU A 77 12.06 4.03 -4.91
CA GLU A 77 12.34 5.46 -5.18
C GLU A 77 11.09 6.33 -5.03
N LEU A 78 9.93 5.83 -5.48
CA LEU A 78 8.65 6.51 -5.28
C LEU A 78 8.33 6.64 -3.79
N MET A 79 8.46 5.56 -3.03
CA MET A 79 8.11 5.56 -1.61
C MET A 79 9.05 6.45 -0.79
N GLU A 80 10.34 6.50 -1.12
CA GLU A 80 11.30 7.45 -0.52
C GLU A 80 10.94 8.90 -0.83
N GLY A 81 10.51 9.21 -2.06
CA GLY A 81 10.02 10.54 -2.41
C GLY A 81 8.77 10.94 -1.62
N LEU A 82 7.85 9.98 -1.38
CA LEU A 82 6.68 10.18 -0.53
C LEU A 82 7.06 10.37 0.94
N GLU A 83 8.03 9.60 1.43
CA GLU A 83 8.58 9.78 2.77
C GLU A 83 9.10 11.22 2.92
N HIS A 84 10.00 11.66 2.05
CA HIS A 84 10.59 12.99 2.15
C HIS A 84 9.54 14.11 2.15
N SER A 85 8.49 13.95 1.34
CA SER A 85 7.46 14.97 1.16
C SER A 85 6.41 14.95 2.29
N TYR A 86 6.04 13.77 2.80
CA TYR A 86 4.82 13.58 3.58
C TYR A 86 5.02 12.91 4.93
N ARG A 87 6.23 12.44 5.28
CA ARG A 87 6.48 11.72 6.54
C ARG A 87 6.03 12.50 7.76
N HIS A 88 6.30 13.81 7.79
CA HIS A 88 5.91 14.68 8.91
C HIS A 88 4.39 14.74 9.12
N ILE A 89 3.58 14.49 8.10
CA ILE A 89 2.11 14.45 8.18
C ILE A 89 1.68 13.03 8.54
N VAL A 90 2.00 12.07 7.66
CA VAL A 90 1.49 10.69 7.75
C VAL A 90 1.92 10.01 9.04
N LEU A 91 3.20 10.10 9.40
CA LEU A 91 3.70 9.45 10.61
C LEU A 91 3.14 10.12 11.88
N THR A 92 2.93 11.43 11.86
CA THR A 92 2.35 12.17 12.98
C THR A 92 0.89 11.77 13.20
N ASP A 93 0.10 11.69 12.13
CA ASP A 93 -1.29 11.26 12.20
C ASP A 93 -1.40 9.81 12.71
N MET A 94 -0.57 8.91 12.19
CA MET A 94 -0.53 7.51 12.64
C MET A 94 -0.17 7.36 14.12
N LYS A 95 0.73 8.21 14.64
CA LYS A 95 1.06 8.24 16.08
C LYS A 95 -0.09 8.78 16.92
N THR A 96 -0.83 9.76 16.40
CA THR A 96 -1.94 10.41 17.10
C THR A 96 -3.14 9.47 17.28
N ILE A 97 -3.37 8.54 16.35
CA ILE A 97 -4.41 7.49 16.47
C ILE A 97 -4.22 6.63 17.74
N ARG A 98 -2.98 6.49 18.23
CA ARG A 98 -2.68 5.68 19.43
C ARG A 98 -3.14 6.34 20.73
N ASN A 99 -3.43 7.65 20.73
CA ASN A 99 -3.94 8.41 21.87
C ASN A 99 -5.26 9.12 21.47
N PRO A 100 -6.41 8.43 21.51
CA PRO A 100 -7.67 9.14 21.45
C PRO A 100 -7.72 10.09 22.65
N VAL A 101 -7.89 11.39 22.39
CA VAL A 101 -8.24 12.35 23.44
C VAL A 101 -9.57 11.84 24.01
N ALA A 102 -9.52 11.29 25.22
CA ALA A 102 -10.68 10.87 25.99
C ALA A 102 -11.45 12.09 26.50
#